data_AF-A0A8J3MQS7-F1
#
_entry.id   AF-A0A8J3MQS7-F1
#
_cell.length_a   1.000
_cell.length_b   1.000
_cell.length_c   1.000
_cell.angle_alpha   90.00
_cell.angle_beta   90.00
_cell.angle_gamma   90.00
#
_symmetry.space_group_name_H-M   'P 1'
#
loop_
_entity.id
_entity.type
_entity.pdbx_description
1 polymer ?
#
loop_
_entity_poly.entity_id
_entity_poly.type
_entity_poly.pdbx_seq_one_letter_code
_entity_poly.pdbx_strand_id
1 'polypeptide(L)'
;MGKNERPPLPYLRVLRRIPEEYRSLLPLPFMLRQRCAVIGGENGKLTVAIHDVEQVLLAPTLKRLTGHTIFFVRVNERQLSRALEHMERAMVSGSKGRWPISVYQQLHARALLTLFFVTLDKK
;
A
#
# COMPACT_ATOMS: atom_id res chain seq x y z
N MET A 1 31.83 -14.63 -5.52
CA MET A 1 30.36 -14.62 -5.35
C MET A 1 30.00 -13.84 -4.10
N GLY A 2 29.77 -12.54 -4.21
CA GLY A 2 29.32 -11.71 -3.09
C GLY A 2 27.81 -11.83 -2.96
N LYS A 3 27.35 -12.49 -1.90
CA LYS A 3 25.92 -12.51 -1.57
C LYS A 3 25.52 -11.09 -1.17
N ASN A 4 24.83 -10.39 -2.07
CA ASN A 4 24.06 -9.19 -1.74
C ASN A 4 22.84 -9.61 -0.91
N GLU A 5 23.07 -10.14 0.30
CA GLU A 5 22.01 -10.47 1.25
C GLU A 5 21.45 -9.15 1.77
N ARG A 6 20.40 -8.64 1.11
CA ARG A 6 19.55 -7.61 1.71
C ARG A 6 19.11 -8.13 3.08
N PRO A 7 19.19 -7.32 4.14
CA PRO A 7 18.79 -7.75 5.46
C PRO A 7 17.35 -8.31 5.40
N PRO A 8 17.07 -9.42 6.09
CA PRO A 8 15.77 -10.05 6.03
C PRO A 8 14.71 -9.05 6.49
N LEU A 9 13.67 -8.89 5.67
CA LEU A 9 12.56 -8.02 6.03
C LEU A 9 11.90 -8.54 7.32
N PRO A 10 11.57 -7.63 8.26
CA PRO A 10 10.84 -8.03 9.46
C PRO A 10 9.51 -8.68 9.08
N TYR A 11 9.11 -9.69 9.85
CA TYR A 11 7.86 -10.43 9.63
C TYR A 11 6.84 -10.11 10.72
N LEU A 12 5.69 -9.58 10.31
CA LEU A 12 4.55 -9.35 11.17
C LEU A 12 3.63 -10.58 11.12
N ARG A 13 3.54 -11.26 12.27
CA ARG A 13 2.80 -12.53 12.39
C ARG A 13 1.29 -12.37 12.28
N VAL A 14 0.76 -11.20 12.63
CA VAL A 14 -0.69 -10.96 12.72
C VAL A 14 -1.01 -9.58 12.17
N LEU A 15 -1.70 -9.56 11.03
CA LEU A 15 -2.38 -8.38 10.49
C LEU A 15 -3.89 -8.64 10.45
N ARG A 16 -4.63 -8.11 11.44
CA ARG A 16 -6.09 -8.30 11.52
C ARG A 16 -6.86 -7.28 10.68
N ARG A 17 -6.47 -6.01 10.76
CA ARG A 17 -7.12 -4.88 10.11
C ARG A 17 -6.07 -3.83 9.78
N ILE A 18 -6.37 -3.04 8.75
CA ILE A 18 -5.62 -1.81 8.45
C ILE A 18 -6.17 -0.70 9.37
N PRO A 19 -5.33 -0.03 10.17
CA PRO A 19 -5.75 1.11 11.00
C PRO A 19 -6.41 2.19 10.13
N GLU A 20 -7.46 2.83 10.66
CA GLU A 20 -8.34 3.71 9.89
C GLU A 20 -7.60 4.92 9.30
N GLU A 21 -6.68 5.48 10.07
CA GLU A 21 -5.81 6.59 9.70
C GLU A 21 -4.94 6.30 8.46
N TYR A 22 -4.70 5.02 8.15
CA TYR A 22 -3.84 4.62 7.04
C TYR A 22 -4.62 4.12 5.81
N ARG A 23 -5.94 3.93 5.92
CA ARG A 23 -6.77 3.40 4.82
C ARG A 23 -6.88 4.34 3.63
N SER A 24 -6.72 5.65 3.85
CA SER A 24 -6.78 6.67 2.80
C SER A 24 -5.41 7.06 2.23
N LEU A 25 -4.31 6.55 2.78
CA LEU A 25 -2.96 6.93 2.34
C LEU A 25 -2.57 6.35 0.98
N LEU A 26 -3.22 5.26 0.58
CA LEU A 26 -3.08 4.68 -0.76
C LEU A 26 -4.47 4.42 -1.35
N PRO A 27 -4.64 4.56 -2.67
CA PRO A 27 -5.88 4.17 -3.32
C PRO A 27 -6.15 2.66 -3.13
N LEU A 28 -7.36 2.28 -2.70
CA LEU A 28 -7.76 0.87 -2.57
C LEU A 28 -7.45 0.03 -3.83
N PRO A 29 -7.72 0.49 -5.07
CA PRO A 29 -7.37 -0.27 -6.27
C PRO A 29 -5.86 -0.53 -6.41
N PHE A 30 -5.02 0.41 -5.98
CA PHE A 30 -3.57 0.23 -5.98
C PHE A 30 -3.17 -0.84 -4.97
N MET A 31 -3.70 -0.76 -3.74
CA MET A 31 -3.43 -1.71 -2.67
C MET A 31 -3.85 -3.15 -3.03
N LEU A 32 -5.02 -3.32 -3.65
CA LEU A 32 -5.51 -4.62 -4.11
C LEU A 32 -4.64 -5.20 -5.22
N ARG A 33 -4.32 -4.40 -6.25
CA ARG A 33 -3.51 -4.86 -7.39
C ARG A 33 -2.07 -5.19 -7.01
N GLN A 34 -1.46 -4.31 -6.22
CA GLN A 34 -0.08 -4.46 -5.79
C GLN A 34 0.05 -5.33 -4.53
N ARG A 35 -1.07 -5.81 -3.97
CA ARG A 35 -1.15 -6.59 -2.74
C ARG A 35 -0.26 -6.03 -1.64
N CYS A 36 -0.50 -4.76 -1.29
CA CYS A 36 0.22 -4.05 -0.24
C CYS A 36 -0.72 -3.13 0.56
N ALA A 37 -0.34 -2.77 1.78
CA ALA A 37 -1.12 -1.86 2.62
C ALA A 37 -0.24 -1.03 3.56
N VAL A 38 -0.58 0.23 3.80
CA VAL A 38 0.05 1.01 4.87
C VAL A 38 -0.56 0.58 6.21
N ILE A 39 0.27 0.20 7.18
CA ILE A 39 -0.17 -0.34 8.47
C ILE A 39 0.37 0.44 9.68
N GLY A 40 1.18 1.47 9.42
CA GLY A 40 1.85 2.26 10.44
C GLY A 40 2.58 3.44 9.82
N GLY A 41 2.91 4.43 10.64
CA GLY A 41 3.77 5.53 10.23
C GLY A 41 4.35 6.26 11.42
N GLU A 42 5.64 6.61 11.34
CA GLU A 42 6.35 7.36 12.37
C GLU A 42 7.50 8.17 11.73
N ASN A 43 7.73 9.41 12.19
CA ASN A 43 8.86 10.25 11.77
C ASN A 43 9.07 10.36 10.25
N GLY A 44 8.01 10.56 9.48
CA GLY A 44 8.10 10.68 8.00
C GLY A 44 8.37 9.35 7.28
N LYS A 45 8.24 8.22 7.98
CA LYS A 45 8.39 6.87 7.45
C LYS A 45 7.08 6.10 7.57
N LEU A 46 6.58 5.57 6.45
CA LEU A 46 5.42 4.70 6.41
C LEU A 46 5.84 3.24 6.47
N THR A 47 5.15 2.47 7.29
CA THR A 47 5.29 1.02 7.35
C THR A 47 4.28 0.37 6.41
N VAL A 48 4.79 -0.33 5.39
CA VAL A 48 4.00 -0.97 4.35
C VAL A 48 4.10 -2.49 4.48
N ALA A 49 2.95 -3.12 4.67
CA ALA A 49 2.79 -4.56 4.65
C ALA A 49 2.81 -5.09 3.21
N ILE A 50 3.65 -6.10 2.98
CA ILE A 50 3.80 -6.82 1.71
C ILE A 50 3.86 -8.33 1.98
N HIS A 51 3.50 -9.18 1.01
CA HIS A 51 3.63 -10.64 1.17
C HIS A 51 4.90 -11.19 0.50
N ASP A 52 5.32 -10.56 -0.60
CA ASP A 52 6.48 -10.93 -1.40
C ASP A 52 7.64 -9.94 -1.21
N VAL A 53 8.87 -10.42 -1.15
CA VAL A 53 10.07 -9.59 -1.07
C VAL A 53 10.26 -8.76 -2.34
N GLU A 54 9.81 -9.24 -3.50
CA GLU A 54 9.90 -8.50 -4.76
C GLU A 54 9.08 -7.20 -4.73
N GLN A 55 8.05 -7.12 -3.88
CA GLN A 55 7.25 -5.91 -3.70
C GLN A 55 8.03 -4.75 -3.07
N VAL A 56 9.25 -4.97 -2.55
CA VAL A 56 10.17 -3.88 -2.18
C VAL A 56 10.50 -2.98 -3.37
N LEU A 57 10.39 -3.49 -4.61
CA LEU A 57 10.55 -2.69 -5.82
C LEU A 57 9.50 -1.58 -5.97
N LEU A 58 8.41 -1.63 -5.18
CA LEU A 58 7.39 -0.57 -5.13
C LEU A 58 7.87 0.67 -4.35
N ALA A 59 9.02 0.63 -3.66
CA ALA A 59 9.50 1.73 -2.82
C ALA A 59 9.51 3.10 -3.53
N PRO A 60 10.03 3.24 -4.76
CA PRO A 60 10.05 4.53 -5.45
C PRO A 60 8.64 5.04 -5.76
N THR A 61 7.74 4.13 -6.16
CA THR A 61 6.34 4.45 -6.47
C THR A 61 5.59 4.89 -5.23
N LEU A 62 5.71 4.13 -4.13
CA LEU A 62 5.11 4.45 -2.85
C LEU A 62 5.65 5.77 -2.29
N LYS A 63 6.96 6.03 -2.40
CA LYS A 63 7.55 7.32 -2.02
C LYS A 63 6.99 8.48 -2.84
N ARG A 64 6.80 8.31 -4.16
CA ARG A 64 6.20 9.34 -5.02
C ARG A 64 4.73 9.60 -4.68
N LEU A 65 3.97 8.55 -4.41
CA LEU A 65 2.53 8.66 -4.09
C LEU A 65 2.28 9.27 -2.71
N THR A 66 3.12 8.92 -1.73
CA THR A 66 2.90 9.30 -0.33
C THR A 66 3.76 10.48 0.11
N GLY A 67 4.88 10.76 -0.56
CA GLY A 67 5.90 11.70 -0.10
C GLY A 67 6.76 11.18 1.07
N HIS A 68 6.52 9.95 1.53
CA HIS A 68 7.18 9.40 2.72
C HIS A 68 8.26 8.38 2.36
N THR A 69 9.20 8.20 3.29
CA THR A 69 10.11 7.04 3.21
C THR A 69 9.35 5.76 3.54
N ILE A 70 9.74 4.63 2.94
CA ILE A 70 9.00 3.38 3.07
C ILE A 70 9.80 2.36 3.85
N PHE A 71 9.18 1.79 4.87
CA PHE A 71 9.65 0.63 5.61
C PHE A 71 8.77 -0.57 5.27
N PHE A 72 9.35 -1.63 4.73
CA PHE A 72 8.57 -2.81 4.39
C PHE A 72 8.57 -3.83 5.53
N VAL A 73 7.41 -4.43 5.73
CA VAL A 73 7.20 -5.55 6.66
C VAL A 73 6.52 -6.67 5.90
N ARG A 74 7.05 -7.89 6.02
CA ARG A 74 6.43 -9.07 5.45
C ARG A 74 5.27 -9.54 6.31
N VAL A 75 4.18 -9.91 5.67
CA VAL A 75 3.00 -10.51 6.31
C VAL A 75 2.60 -11.77 5.55
N ASN A 76 1.82 -12.63 6.21
CA ASN A 76 1.21 -13.76 5.52
C ASN A 76 0.21 -13.27 4.47
N GLU A 77 0.24 -13.85 3.27
CA GLU A 77 -0.65 -13.48 2.16
C GLU A 77 -2.13 -13.56 2.56
N ARG A 78 -2.56 -14.63 3.25
CA ARG A 78 -3.97 -14.78 3.66
C ARG A 78 -4.41 -13.68 4.62
N GLN A 79 -3.50 -13.21 5.49
CA GLN A 79 -3.81 -12.12 6.41
C GLN A 79 -3.91 -10.78 5.68
N LEU A 80 -3.00 -10.52 4.75
CA LEU A 80 -3.03 -9.32 3.93
C LEU A 80 -4.29 -9.25 3.07
N SER A 81 -4.64 -10.34 2.38
CA SER A 81 -5.87 -10.43 1.58
C SER A 81 -7.12 -10.19 2.44
N ARG A 82 -7.23 -10.85 3.61
CA ARG A 82 -8.36 -10.63 4.52
C ARG A 82 -8.47 -9.18 4.99
N ALA A 83 -7.35 -8.53 5.30
CA ALA A 83 -7.34 -7.14 5.72
C ALA A 83 -7.79 -6.20 4.59
N LEU A 84 -7.35 -6.47 3.35
CA LEU A 84 -7.74 -5.72 2.16
C LEU A 84 -9.23 -5.94 1.80
N GLU A 85 -9.71 -7.18 1.80
CA GLU A 85 -11.12 -7.54 1.56
C GLU A 85 -12.05 -6.91 2.62
N HIS A 86 -11.60 -6.85 3.87
CA HIS A 86 -12.37 -6.18 4.92
C HIS A 86 -12.48 -4.69 4.66
N MET A 87 -11.39 -4.06 4.21
CA MET A 87 -11.37 -2.64 3.84
C MET A 87 -12.23 -2.34 2.61
N GLU A 88 -12.15 -3.18 1.57
CA GLU A 88 -12.98 -3.08 0.37
C GLU A 88 -14.46 -3.16 0.72
N ARG A 89 -14.86 -4.15 1.52
CA ARG A 89 -16.24 -4.27 2.00
C ARG A 89 -16.70 -3.05 2.78
N ALA A 90 -15.85 -2.50 3.65
CA ALA A 90 -16.18 -1.30 4.42
C ALA A 90 -16.36 -0.04 3.54
N MET A 91 -15.66 0.02 2.39
CA MET A 91 -15.79 1.10 1.40
C MET A 91 -17.06 0.95 0.56
N VAL A 92 -17.41 -0.27 0.14
CA VAL A 92 -18.63 -0.56 -0.64
C VAL A 92 -19.90 -0.41 0.21
N SER A 93 -19.86 -0.75 1.50
CA SER A 93 -21.03 -0.74 2.37
C SER A 93 -21.47 0.66 2.85
N GLY A 94 -20.88 1.74 2.33
CA GLY A 94 -21.37 3.11 2.57
C GLY A 94 -21.33 3.52 4.05
N SER A 95 -20.24 3.18 4.76
CA SER A 95 -20.04 3.61 6.15
C SER A 95 -20.06 5.15 6.23
N LYS A 96 -21.23 5.69 6.64
CA LYS A 96 -21.50 7.08 6.95
C LYS A 96 -20.59 7.54 8.09
N GLY A 97 -19.41 8.04 7.78
CA GLY A 97 -18.56 8.63 8.80
C GLY A 97 -17.11 8.73 8.35
N ARG A 98 -16.74 9.93 7.91
CA ARG A 98 -15.35 10.39 7.75
C ARG A 98 -14.54 9.74 6.64
N TRP A 99 -14.86 10.12 5.41
CA TRP A 99 -13.86 10.20 4.35
C TRP A 99 -13.84 11.61 3.79
N PRO A 100 -12.88 12.48 4.17
CA PRO A 100 -12.56 13.63 3.35
C PRO A 100 -11.58 13.13 2.28
N ILE A 101 -12.01 12.19 1.42
CA ILE A 101 -11.31 12.03 0.16
C ILE A 101 -11.77 13.22 -0.67
N SER A 102 -11.00 14.30 -0.62
CA SER A 102 -11.14 15.36 -1.61
C SER A 102 -11.14 14.67 -2.97
N VAL A 103 -12.21 14.89 -3.74
CA VAL A 103 -12.41 14.35 -5.10
C VAL A 103 -11.17 14.57 -5.98
N TYR A 104 -10.34 15.56 -5.65
CA TYR A 104 -9.01 15.81 -6.21
C TYR A 104 -8.04 14.61 -6.13
N GLN A 105 -8.01 13.84 -5.04
CA GLN A 105 -7.15 12.65 -4.93
C GLN A 105 -7.65 11.47 -5.75
N GLN A 106 -8.96 11.35 -6.01
CA GLN A 106 -9.48 10.32 -6.92
C GLN A 106 -9.15 10.64 -8.38
N LEU A 107 -9.23 11.91 -8.77
CA LEU A 107 -8.86 12.39 -10.10
C LEU A 107 -7.33 12.31 -10.32
N HIS A 108 -6.52 12.71 -9.34
CA HIS A 108 -5.06 12.53 -9.41
C HIS A 108 -4.64 11.06 -9.34
N ALA A 109 -5.30 10.20 -8.56
CA ALA A 109 -5.00 8.77 -8.58
C ALA A 109 -5.32 8.15 -9.95
N ARG A 110 -6.43 8.53 -10.60
CA ARG A 110 -6.74 8.07 -11.97
C ARG A 110 -5.72 8.59 -12.98
N ALA A 111 -5.37 9.88 -12.94
CA ALA A 111 -4.40 10.48 -13.86
C ALA A 111 -2.98 9.93 -13.66
N LEU A 112 -2.53 9.78 -12.41
CA LEU A 112 -1.23 9.20 -12.07
C LEU A 112 -1.19 7.72 -12.40
N LEU A 113 -2.25 6.94 -12.13
CA LEU A 113 -2.29 5.53 -12.52
C LEU A 113 -2.31 5.39 -14.06
N THR A 114 -3.08 6.18 -14.80
CA THR A 114 -3.07 6.12 -16.28
C THR A 114 -1.73 6.56 -16.87
N LEU A 115 -1.12 7.65 -16.40
CA LEU A 115 0.24 8.00 -16.82
C LEU A 115 1.25 6.90 -16.46
N PHE A 116 1.17 6.35 -15.24
CA PHE A 116 2.11 5.33 -14.77
C PHE A 116 1.98 4.01 -15.54
N PHE A 117 0.76 3.58 -15.88
CA PHE A 117 0.52 2.41 -16.73
C PHE A 117 0.96 2.67 -18.18
N VAL A 118 0.71 3.85 -18.76
CA VAL A 118 1.17 4.21 -20.11
C VAL A 118 2.71 4.28 -20.20
N THR A 119 3.39 4.64 -19.11
CA THR A 119 4.85 4.75 -19.10
C THR A 119 5.55 3.41 -18.86
N LEU A 120 4.89 2.43 -18.23
CA LEU A 120 5.42 1.07 -18.02
C LEU A 120 5.22 0.14 -19.21
N ASP A 121 4.25 0.41 -20.09
CA ASP A 121 3.96 -0.41 -21.28
C ASP A 121 4.89 -0.10 -22.47
N LYS A 122 5.68 0.98 -22.40
CA LYS A 122 6.58 1.45 -23.48
C LYS A 122 8.03 0.95 -23.38
N LYS A 123 8.30 -0.19 -22.75
CA LYS A 123 9.67 -0.71 -22.63
C LYS A 123 9.81 -2.15 -23.11
#